data_AF-A0A800FB11-F1
#
_entry.id   AF-A0A800FB11-F1
#
_cell.length_a   1.000
_cell.length_b   1.000
_cell.length_c   1.000
_cell.angle_alpha   90.00
_cell.angle_beta   90.00
_cell.angle_gamma   90.00
#
_symmetry.space_group_name_H-M   'P 1'
#
loop_
_entity.id
_entity.type
_entity.pdbx_description
1 polymer ?
#
loop_
_entity_poly.entity_id
_entity_poly.type
_entity_poly.pdbx_seq_one_letter_code
_entity_poly.pdbx_strand_id
1 'polypeptide(L)'
;LVNDETVDAVHDTFLRETFTEQIAPHLEPMPLTGGDTPPFLKNHRVYLAAEVWEGSDTSWVPSYHLVEVPTDFVPRFFTLPPRGEVHEVMFLDDIIRYNLDQVFPGEEVGHSYALKLTRDAELYVDDEFEVDLVDAIRLSLGKRDTGLPSRFLYDMRMPYVLIHRLQHELRLAEEDLVLGARYHNLSGLPEVRPIRPHLPGVATPTPPDTRDRSVALGVGGHCGSGNPHAVPIVRPLRTLLGRGRRGPGRSGDGADRVPCRP
;
A
#
# COMPACT_ATOMS: atom_id res chain seq x y z
N LEU A 1 -7.17 -14.30 -0.98
CA LEU A 1 -6.25 -13.33 -1.58
C LEU A 1 -4.85 -13.85 -1.32
N VAL A 2 -4.09 -14.12 -2.36
CA VAL A 2 -2.73 -14.66 -2.30
C VAL A 2 -1.75 -13.65 -2.91
N ASN A 3 -0.48 -13.72 -2.52
CA ASN A 3 0.58 -12.84 -3.02
C ASN A 3 1.69 -13.68 -3.69
N ASP A 4 2.68 -13.01 -4.26
CA ASP A 4 3.87 -13.59 -4.89
C ASP A 4 4.67 -14.56 -3.99
N GLU A 5 4.80 -14.25 -2.71
CA GLU A 5 5.57 -15.06 -1.74
C GLU A 5 4.80 -16.31 -1.25
N THR A 6 3.47 -16.32 -1.31
CA THR A 6 2.60 -17.38 -0.73
C THR A 6 1.84 -18.20 -1.76
N VAL A 7 1.99 -17.90 -3.05
CA VAL A 7 1.32 -18.65 -4.12
C VAL A 7 1.88 -20.05 -4.26
N ASP A 8 1.00 -21.03 -4.47
CA ASP A 8 1.39 -22.41 -4.68
C ASP A 8 1.95 -22.62 -6.11
N ALA A 9 2.98 -23.46 -6.23
CA ALA A 9 3.61 -23.83 -7.49
C ALA A 9 2.63 -24.38 -8.55
N VAL A 10 1.49 -24.93 -8.14
CA VAL A 10 0.42 -25.35 -9.07
C VAL A 10 -0.07 -24.20 -9.97
N HIS A 11 0.06 -22.95 -9.53
CA HIS A 11 -0.34 -21.77 -10.30
C HIS A 11 0.78 -21.17 -11.16
N ASP A 12 2.02 -21.69 -11.09
CA ASP A 12 3.18 -21.13 -11.80
C ASP A 12 2.94 -20.99 -13.31
N THR A 13 2.51 -22.06 -13.98
CA THR A 13 2.23 -22.03 -15.43
C THR A 13 1.21 -20.96 -15.79
N PHE A 14 0.10 -20.90 -15.05
CA PHE A 14 -0.95 -19.90 -15.28
C PHE A 14 -0.41 -18.47 -15.10
N LEU A 15 0.39 -18.22 -14.06
CA LEU A 15 0.97 -16.91 -13.80
C LEU A 15 1.97 -16.49 -14.89
N ARG A 16 2.84 -17.41 -15.32
CA ARG A 16 3.86 -17.14 -16.34
C ARG A 16 3.25 -16.89 -17.71
N GLU A 17 2.26 -17.68 -18.12
CA GLU A 17 1.53 -17.50 -19.37
C GLU A 17 0.72 -16.21 -19.35
N THR A 18 -0.07 -15.97 -18.29
CA THR A 18 -0.84 -14.73 -18.12
C THR A 18 0.07 -13.51 -18.18
N PHE A 19 1.23 -13.56 -17.52
CA PHE A 19 2.20 -12.49 -17.55
C PHE A 19 2.70 -12.24 -18.97
N THR A 20 3.16 -13.28 -19.66
CA THR A 20 3.74 -13.18 -21.01
C THR A 20 2.73 -12.66 -22.03
N GLU A 21 1.50 -13.16 -21.98
CA GLU A 21 0.47 -12.88 -22.99
C GLU A 21 -0.28 -11.57 -22.75
N GLN A 22 -0.55 -11.24 -21.48
CA GLN A 22 -1.48 -10.15 -21.13
C GLN A 22 -0.80 -8.97 -20.43
N ILE A 23 0.34 -9.16 -19.74
CA ILE A 23 0.91 -8.13 -18.86
C ILE A 23 2.20 -7.55 -19.44
N ALA A 24 3.16 -8.40 -19.78
CA ALA A 24 4.47 -8.03 -20.29
C ALA A 24 4.43 -7.04 -21.48
N PRO A 25 3.50 -7.14 -22.46
CA PRO A 25 3.42 -6.17 -23.56
C PRO A 25 3.12 -4.73 -23.13
N HIS A 26 2.64 -4.52 -21.89
CA HIS A 26 2.31 -3.21 -21.34
C HIS A 26 3.33 -2.71 -20.32
N LEU A 27 4.38 -3.49 -20.04
CA LEU A 27 5.42 -3.10 -19.09
C LEU A 27 6.58 -2.43 -19.81
N GLU A 28 6.98 -1.27 -19.29
CA GLU A 28 8.18 -0.56 -19.72
C GLU A 28 9.03 -0.24 -18.48
N PRO A 29 10.04 -1.07 -18.17
CA PRO A 29 10.94 -0.82 -17.06
C PRO A 29 11.81 0.41 -17.33
N MET A 30 11.79 1.37 -16.42
CA MET A 30 12.60 2.58 -16.50
C MET A 30 13.78 2.45 -15.52
N PRO A 31 15.03 2.44 -15.99
CA PRO A 31 16.18 2.41 -15.09
C PRO A 31 16.20 3.70 -14.26
N LEU A 32 16.41 3.53 -12.96
CA LEU A 32 16.78 4.62 -12.09
C LEU A 32 18.28 4.83 -12.34
N THR A 33 18.63 5.72 -13.26
CA THR A 33 20.00 6.11 -13.60
C THR A 33 20.14 7.56 -13.18
N GLY A 34 21.01 7.84 -12.18
CA GLY A 34 21.13 9.16 -11.55
C GLY A 34 21.75 10.24 -12.44
N GLY A 35 21.16 10.48 -13.61
CA GLY A 35 21.58 11.46 -14.61
C GLY A 35 20.82 12.78 -14.51
N ASP A 36 21.09 13.68 -15.47
CA ASP A 36 20.59 15.06 -15.46
C ASP A 36 19.09 15.18 -15.70
N THR A 37 18.48 14.18 -16.36
CA THR A 37 17.05 14.15 -16.65
C THR A 37 16.35 13.22 -15.67
N PRO A 38 15.53 13.75 -14.73
CA PRO A 38 14.83 12.92 -13.77
C PRO A 38 13.76 12.06 -14.44
N PRO A 39 13.49 10.84 -13.92
CA PRO A 39 12.41 10.01 -14.45
C PRO A 39 11.06 10.69 -14.21
N PHE A 40 10.20 10.68 -15.23
CA PHE A 40 8.87 11.26 -15.12
C PHE A 40 7.85 10.18 -14.71
N LEU A 41 7.41 10.20 -13.45
CA LEU A 41 6.28 9.38 -13.02
C LEU A 41 4.95 10.08 -13.28
N LYS A 42 4.04 9.33 -13.90
CA LYS A 42 2.67 9.76 -14.18
C LYS A 42 1.89 9.93 -12.88
N ASN A 43 1.00 10.92 -12.86
CA ASN A 43 0.19 11.22 -11.70
C ASN A 43 -0.73 10.04 -11.32
N HIS A 44 -0.86 9.78 -10.02
CA HIS A 44 -1.73 8.78 -9.42
C HIS A 44 -1.49 7.30 -9.80
N ARG A 45 -0.48 7.01 -10.62
CA ARG A 45 -0.06 5.65 -10.98
C ARG A 45 0.72 4.98 -9.85
N VAL A 46 0.63 3.65 -9.83
CA VAL A 46 1.42 2.81 -8.94
C VAL A 46 2.60 2.28 -9.76
N TYR A 47 3.78 2.35 -9.15
CA TYR A 47 5.00 1.79 -9.70
C TYR A 47 5.59 0.79 -8.71
N LEU A 48 6.36 -0.16 -9.24
CA LEU A 48 7.21 -1.06 -8.48
C LEU A 48 8.67 -0.66 -8.72
N ALA A 49 9.39 -0.32 -7.66
CA ALA A 49 10.84 -0.19 -7.71
C ALA A 49 11.45 -1.58 -7.49
N ALA A 50 12.00 -2.19 -8.54
CA ALA A 50 12.64 -3.50 -8.52
C ALA A 50 14.15 -3.37 -8.30
N GLU A 51 14.68 -4.16 -7.37
CA GLU A 51 16.12 -4.38 -7.20
C GLU A 51 16.61 -5.40 -8.22
N VAL A 52 17.65 -5.03 -8.98
CA VAL A 52 18.26 -5.89 -9.98
C VAL A 52 19.77 -5.91 -9.74
N TRP A 53 20.28 -7.11 -9.51
CA TRP A 53 21.69 -7.39 -9.24
C TRP A 53 22.32 -7.95 -10.50
N GLU A 54 23.39 -7.28 -10.96
CA GLU A 54 24.12 -7.74 -12.14
C GLU A 54 24.84 -9.06 -11.83
N GLY A 55 24.46 -10.14 -12.52
CA GLY A 55 24.92 -11.50 -12.20
C GLY A 55 26.43 -11.74 -12.36
N SER A 56 27.16 -10.78 -12.92
CA SER A 56 28.62 -10.85 -13.13
C SER A 56 29.42 -9.83 -12.31
N ASP A 57 28.77 -8.90 -11.62
CA ASP A 57 29.46 -7.75 -11.05
C ASP A 57 29.65 -7.85 -9.54
N THR A 58 30.84 -7.47 -9.10
CA THR A 58 31.25 -7.36 -7.69
C THR A 58 30.64 -6.14 -6.98
N SER A 59 29.63 -5.52 -7.58
CA SER A 59 28.92 -4.38 -7.01
C SER A 59 28.12 -4.83 -5.79
N TRP A 60 28.42 -4.25 -4.64
CA TRP A 60 27.62 -4.41 -3.43
C TRP A 60 26.34 -3.58 -3.44
N VAL A 61 26.04 -2.91 -4.56
CA VAL A 61 24.90 -1.99 -4.71
C VAL A 61 24.03 -2.47 -5.87
N PRO A 62 22.73 -2.73 -5.65
CA PRO A 62 21.82 -3.12 -6.72
C PRO A 62 21.52 -1.94 -7.63
N SER A 63 21.24 -2.25 -8.89
CA SER A 63 20.55 -1.31 -9.77
C SER A 63 19.06 -1.31 -9.43
N TYR A 64 18.39 -0.17 -9.66
CA TYR A 64 16.96 -0.05 -9.39
C TYR A 64 16.23 0.31 -10.67
N HIS A 65 15.09 -0.34 -10.92
CA HIS A 65 14.25 -0.08 -12.07
C HIS A 65 12.81 0.19 -11.61
N LEU A 66 12.17 1.19 -12.21
CA LEU A 66 10.77 1.52 -11.98
C LEU A 66 9.90 0.84 -13.02
N VAL A 67 8.93 0.03 -12.58
CA VAL A 67 7.97 -0.66 -13.45
C VAL A 67 6.58 -0.10 -13.16
N GLU A 68 5.94 0.51 -14.17
CA GLU A 68 4.55 0.99 -14.04
C GLU A 68 3.58 -0.21 -13.97
N VAL A 69 2.64 -0.19 -13.02
CA VAL A 69 1.57 -1.20 -12.96
C VAL A 69 0.46 -0.82 -13.95
N PRO A 70 0.20 -1.61 -15.01
CA PRO A 70 -0.62 -1.21 -16.17
C PRO A 70 -2.13 -1.40 -15.92
N THR A 71 -2.67 -0.79 -14.85
CA THR A 71 -4.08 -0.96 -14.45
C THR A 71 -5.11 -0.43 -15.45
N ASP A 72 -4.69 0.31 -16.47
CA ASP A 72 -5.59 0.80 -17.53
C ASP A 72 -5.87 -0.24 -18.61
N PHE A 73 -4.89 -1.10 -18.86
CA PHE A 73 -4.94 -2.11 -19.92
C PHE A 73 -5.28 -3.49 -19.38
N VAL A 74 -4.91 -3.74 -18.12
CA VAL A 74 -4.98 -5.04 -17.48
C VAL A 74 -5.82 -4.95 -16.20
N PRO A 75 -6.73 -5.91 -15.94
CA PRO A 75 -7.52 -5.92 -14.72
C PRO A 75 -6.61 -6.00 -13.49
N ARG A 76 -7.00 -5.28 -12.44
CA ARG A 76 -6.22 -5.24 -11.20
C ARG A 76 -6.25 -6.57 -10.42
N PHE A 77 -7.30 -7.35 -10.57
CA PHE A 77 -7.51 -8.59 -9.83
C PHE A 77 -7.64 -9.77 -10.78
N PHE A 78 -6.85 -10.80 -10.55
CA PHE A 78 -6.89 -12.05 -11.30
C PHE A 78 -7.40 -13.16 -10.42
N THR A 79 -8.36 -13.93 -10.92
CA THR A 79 -8.79 -15.16 -10.26
C THR A 79 -7.90 -16.30 -10.74
N LEU A 80 -7.21 -16.96 -9.82
CA LEU A 80 -6.39 -18.13 -10.15
C LEU A 80 -7.26 -19.34 -10.46
N PRO A 81 -6.76 -20.31 -11.26
CA PRO A 81 -7.47 -21.57 -11.48
C PRO A 81 -7.90 -22.21 -10.15
N PRO A 82 -9.18 -22.58 -9.98
CA PRO A 82 -9.67 -23.03 -8.69
C PRO A 82 -9.03 -24.35 -8.26
N ARG A 83 -8.78 -24.48 -6.96
CA ARG A 83 -8.33 -25.73 -6.33
C ARG A 83 -9.49 -26.34 -5.54
N GLY A 84 -10.27 -27.18 -6.21
CA GLY A 84 -11.52 -27.68 -5.65
C GLY A 84 -12.52 -26.54 -5.46
N GLU A 85 -12.95 -26.32 -4.23
CA GLU A 85 -13.88 -25.22 -3.87
C GLU A 85 -13.16 -23.92 -3.47
N VAL A 86 -11.82 -23.94 -3.41
CA VAL A 86 -11.05 -22.76 -3.04
C VAL A 86 -10.81 -21.91 -4.29
N HIS A 87 -11.29 -20.67 -4.21
CA HIS A 87 -11.02 -19.65 -5.20
C HIS A 87 -10.03 -18.64 -4.65
N GLU A 88 -8.92 -18.49 -5.36
CA GLU A 88 -7.86 -17.57 -5.00
C GLU A 88 -7.87 -16.39 -5.96
N VAL A 89 -7.56 -15.22 -5.41
CA VAL A 89 -7.45 -13.98 -6.16
C VAL A 89 -6.08 -13.40 -5.87
N MET A 90 -5.42 -12.88 -6.89
CA MET A 90 -4.10 -12.24 -6.81
C MET A 90 -4.19 -10.82 -7.40
N PHE A 91 -3.43 -9.89 -6.83
CA PHE A 91 -3.28 -8.55 -7.41
C PHE A 91 -2.37 -8.59 -8.64
N LEU A 92 -2.65 -7.73 -9.61
CA LEU A 92 -1.77 -7.47 -10.74
C LEU A 92 -0.34 -7.10 -10.28
N ASP A 93 -0.24 -6.28 -9.23
CA ASP A 93 1.04 -5.94 -8.60
C ASP A 93 1.85 -7.21 -8.26
N ASP A 94 1.21 -8.24 -7.70
CA ASP A 94 1.89 -9.47 -7.27
C ASP A 94 2.22 -10.40 -8.45
N ILE A 95 1.41 -10.44 -9.50
CA ILE A 95 1.76 -11.19 -10.72
C ILE A 95 3.01 -10.58 -11.35
N ILE A 96 3.11 -9.24 -11.39
CA ILE A 96 4.31 -8.57 -11.91
C ILE A 96 5.51 -8.93 -11.03
N ARG A 97 5.39 -8.85 -9.70
CA ARG A 97 6.46 -9.22 -8.76
C ARG A 97 6.95 -10.65 -8.95
N TYR A 98 6.03 -11.60 -9.10
CA TYR A 98 6.33 -13.00 -9.32
C TYR A 98 7.11 -13.26 -10.62
N ASN A 99 6.93 -12.40 -11.63
CA ASN A 99 7.51 -12.57 -12.97
C ASN A 99 8.58 -11.51 -13.29
N LEU A 100 9.17 -10.84 -12.29
CA LEU A 100 10.24 -9.87 -12.55
C LEU A 100 11.48 -10.52 -13.16
N ASP A 101 11.71 -11.82 -12.95
CA ASP A 101 12.73 -12.61 -13.63
C ASP A 101 12.57 -12.59 -15.16
N GLN A 102 11.33 -12.54 -15.66
CA GLN A 102 11.03 -12.42 -17.08
C GLN A 102 11.20 -11.00 -17.60
N VAL A 103 11.08 -9.99 -16.72
CA VAL A 103 11.31 -8.58 -17.07
C VAL A 103 12.81 -8.29 -17.22
N PHE A 104 13.64 -8.90 -16.37
CA PHE A 104 15.09 -8.70 -16.33
C PHE A 104 15.83 -10.03 -16.60
N PRO A 105 15.77 -10.55 -17.84
CA PRO A 105 16.36 -11.85 -18.15
C PRO A 105 17.88 -11.83 -18.01
N GLY A 106 18.43 -12.80 -17.27
CA GLY A 106 19.87 -12.95 -17.05
C GLY A 106 20.40 -12.23 -15.81
N GLU A 107 19.58 -11.44 -15.13
CA GLU A 107 19.92 -10.74 -13.90
C GLU A 107 19.32 -11.42 -12.67
N GLU A 108 19.91 -11.19 -11.50
CA GLU A 108 19.34 -11.63 -10.23
C GLU A 108 18.38 -10.55 -9.71
N VAL A 109 17.08 -10.86 -9.67
CA VAL A 109 16.08 -9.93 -9.16
C VAL A 109 15.92 -10.10 -7.66
N GLY A 110 16.06 -9.00 -6.94
CA GLY A 110 15.88 -8.93 -5.49
C GLY A 110 14.44 -8.57 -5.10
N HIS A 111 14.31 -7.70 -4.10
CA HIS A 111 13.01 -7.23 -3.66
C HIS A 111 12.42 -6.18 -4.60
N SER A 112 11.11 -5.99 -4.48
CA SER A 112 10.41 -4.90 -5.15
C SER A 112 9.55 -4.12 -4.16
N TYR A 113 9.39 -2.82 -4.38
CA TYR A 113 8.70 -1.93 -3.45
C TYR A 113 7.68 -1.09 -4.18
N ALA A 114 6.45 -1.03 -3.65
CA ALA A 114 5.43 -0.19 -4.24
C ALA A 114 5.71 1.28 -3.94
N LEU A 115 5.43 2.14 -4.92
CA LEU A 115 5.42 3.59 -4.74
C LEU A 115 4.33 4.23 -5.58
N LYS A 116 3.92 5.43 -5.18
CA LYS A 116 2.91 6.22 -5.88
C LYS A 116 3.18 7.71 -5.71
N LEU A 117 3.28 8.40 -6.84
CA LEU A 117 3.40 9.86 -6.88
C LEU A 117 2.02 10.49 -7.07
N THR A 118 1.73 11.54 -6.31
CA THR A 118 0.63 12.47 -6.54
C THR A 118 1.21 13.83 -6.90
N ARG A 119 0.65 14.44 -7.94
CA ARG A 119 0.94 15.80 -8.39
C ARG A 119 -0.32 16.62 -8.23
N ASP A 120 -0.16 17.82 -7.71
CA ASP A 120 -1.23 18.80 -7.65
C ASP A 120 -1.02 19.87 -8.72
N ALA A 121 -2.12 20.46 -9.17
CA ALA A 121 -2.06 21.67 -9.98
C ALA A 121 -2.17 22.86 -9.04
N GLU A 122 -1.17 23.74 -9.10
CA GLU A 122 -1.29 25.05 -8.50
C GLU A 122 -2.42 25.81 -9.21
N LEU A 123 -3.48 26.12 -8.46
CA LEU A 123 -4.57 26.98 -8.90
C LEU A 123 -4.22 28.41 -8.47
N TYR A 124 -3.69 29.20 -9.39
CA TYR A 124 -3.59 30.65 -9.20
C TYR A 124 -4.93 31.26 -9.59
N VAL A 125 -5.77 31.58 -8.60
CA VAL A 125 -6.94 32.45 -8.80
C VAL A 125 -6.50 33.83 -8.38
N ASP A 126 -6.15 34.67 -9.35
CA ASP A 126 -5.95 36.09 -9.10
C ASP A 126 -7.33 36.74 -8.91
N ASP A 127 -7.53 37.44 -7.79
CA ASP A 127 -8.79 38.11 -7.43
C ASP A 127 -9.23 39.20 -8.44
N GLU A 128 -8.40 39.52 -9.43
CA GLU A 128 -8.63 40.55 -10.46
C GLU A 128 -9.18 40.03 -11.81
N PHE A 129 -9.39 38.71 -11.99
CA PHE A 129 -9.89 38.17 -13.25
C PHE A 129 -11.38 37.78 -13.20
N GLU A 130 -12.17 38.28 -14.17
CA GLU A 130 -13.56 37.84 -14.46
C GLU A 130 -13.63 36.45 -15.11
N VAL A 131 -12.76 35.51 -14.72
CA VAL A 131 -12.83 34.12 -15.21
C VAL A 131 -13.78 33.35 -14.29
N ASP A 132 -14.79 32.70 -14.86
CA ASP A 132 -15.68 31.81 -14.11
C ASP A 132 -14.83 30.79 -13.34
N LEU A 133 -15.03 30.72 -12.02
CA LEU A 133 -14.35 29.79 -11.12
C LEU A 133 -14.40 28.34 -11.65
N VAL A 134 -15.49 27.96 -12.32
CA VAL A 134 -15.64 26.63 -12.93
C VAL A 134 -14.60 26.39 -14.02
N ASP A 135 -14.31 27.38 -14.85
CA ASP A 135 -13.35 27.26 -15.95
C ASP A 135 -11.90 27.34 -15.45
N ALA A 136 -11.64 28.15 -14.42
CA ALA A 136 -10.34 28.13 -13.72
C ALA A 136 -10.06 26.75 -13.09
N ILE A 137 -11.06 26.13 -12.46
CA ILE A 137 -10.95 24.76 -11.93
C ILE A 137 -10.66 23.76 -13.06
N ARG A 138 -11.39 23.81 -14.18
CA ARG A 138 -11.14 22.91 -15.33
C ARG A 138 -9.73 23.05 -15.90
N LEU A 139 -9.23 24.28 -16.03
CA LEU A 139 -7.89 24.55 -16.52
C LEU A 139 -6.82 24.00 -15.56
N SER A 140 -7.03 24.14 -14.24
CA SER A 140 -6.13 23.57 -13.24
C SER A 140 -6.15 22.04 -13.25
N LEU A 141 -7.33 21.41 -13.40
CA LEU A 141 -7.44 19.96 -13.47
C LEU A 141 -6.61 19.38 -14.62
N GLY A 142 -6.60 20.03 -15.78
CA GLY A 142 -5.78 19.63 -16.93
C GLY A 142 -4.27 19.74 -16.71
N LYS A 143 -3.82 20.58 -15.76
CA LYS A 143 -2.39 20.75 -15.41
C LYS A 143 -1.92 19.80 -14.32
N ARG A 144 -2.81 19.02 -13.67
CA ARG A 144 -2.43 18.12 -12.57
C ARG A 144 -1.44 17.04 -13.00
N ASP A 145 -1.54 16.57 -14.24
CA ASP A 145 -0.68 15.49 -14.73
C ASP A 145 0.77 15.92 -14.91
N THR A 146 1.03 17.22 -15.09
CA THR A 146 2.37 17.81 -15.27
C THR A 146 2.78 18.74 -14.11
N GLY A 147 1.95 18.86 -13.08
CA GLY A 147 2.19 19.71 -11.92
C GLY A 147 3.37 19.25 -11.06
N LEU A 148 3.69 20.06 -10.05
CA LEU A 148 4.72 19.71 -9.09
C LEU A 148 4.28 18.49 -8.27
N PRO A 149 5.21 17.59 -7.93
CA PRO A 149 4.97 16.57 -6.92
C PRO A 149 4.45 17.19 -5.62
N SER A 150 3.43 16.59 -5.02
CA SER A 150 2.89 17.03 -3.72
C SER A 150 2.83 15.91 -2.68
N ARG A 151 2.90 14.65 -3.12
CA ARG A 151 2.94 13.50 -2.22
C ARG A 151 3.57 12.30 -2.88
N PHE A 152 4.51 11.69 -2.20
CA PHE A 152 5.18 10.46 -2.58
C PHE A 152 4.92 9.38 -1.54
N LEU A 153 4.08 8.41 -1.91
CA LEU A 153 3.81 7.23 -1.11
C LEU A 153 4.84 6.14 -1.43
N TYR A 154 5.40 5.52 -0.41
CA TYR A 154 6.37 4.43 -0.56
C TYR A 154 6.12 3.29 0.43
N ASP A 155 6.49 2.07 0.04
CA ASP A 155 6.38 0.87 0.87
C ASP A 155 7.25 0.96 2.14
N MET A 156 6.73 0.50 3.28
CA MET A 156 7.46 0.43 4.56
C MET A 156 8.74 -0.41 4.50
N ARG A 157 8.80 -1.40 3.61
CA ARG A 157 9.98 -2.27 3.44
C ARG A 157 11.06 -1.63 2.57
N MET A 158 10.80 -0.47 1.97
CA MET A 158 11.74 0.18 1.05
C MET A 158 13.03 0.63 1.78
N PRO A 159 14.23 0.25 1.28
CA PRO A 159 15.49 0.67 1.87
C PRO A 159 15.64 2.19 1.86
N TYR A 160 16.20 2.73 2.94
CA TYR A 160 16.43 4.17 3.07
C TYR A 160 17.28 4.78 1.95
N VAL A 161 18.24 4.00 1.44
CA VAL A 161 19.08 4.38 0.29
C VAL A 161 18.23 4.63 -0.96
N LEU A 162 17.26 3.76 -1.23
CA LEU A 162 16.35 3.89 -2.37
C LEU A 162 15.39 5.08 -2.17
N ILE A 163 14.85 5.27 -0.96
CA ILE A 163 13.97 6.41 -0.65
C ILE A 163 14.70 7.73 -0.92
N HIS A 164 15.93 7.89 -0.42
CA HIS A 164 16.71 9.09 -0.66
C HIS A 164 17.07 9.31 -2.12
N ARG A 165 17.38 8.22 -2.83
CA ARG A 165 17.64 8.30 -4.26
C ARG A 165 16.43 8.81 -5.02
N LEU A 166 15.25 8.26 -4.75
CA LEU A 166 13.99 8.70 -5.34
C LEU A 166 13.64 10.14 -4.93
N GLN A 167 13.89 10.52 -3.68
CA GLN A 167 13.71 11.89 -3.21
C GLN A 167 14.56 12.88 -4.03
N HIS A 168 15.84 12.56 -4.24
CA HIS A 168 16.76 13.40 -5.00
C HIS A 168 16.40 13.45 -6.49
N GLU A 169 16.20 12.28 -7.11
CA GLU A 169 15.89 12.18 -8.54
C GLU A 169 14.53 12.82 -8.87
N LEU A 170 13.53 12.70 -7.99
CA LEU A 170 12.21 13.28 -8.22
C LEU A 170 12.03 14.70 -7.67
N ARG A 171 13.09 15.27 -7.06
CA ARG A 171 13.11 16.60 -6.45
C ARG A 171 11.98 16.80 -5.43
N LEU A 172 11.81 15.82 -4.55
CA LEU A 172 10.77 15.81 -3.53
C LEU A 172 11.24 16.52 -2.26
N ALA A 173 10.36 17.29 -1.64
CA ALA A 173 10.59 17.79 -0.29
C ALA A 173 10.43 16.65 0.73
N GLU A 174 11.02 16.78 1.91
CA GLU A 174 10.90 15.79 2.98
C GLU A 174 9.44 15.65 3.44
N GLU A 175 8.68 16.75 3.43
CA GLU A 175 7.25 16.79 3.77
C GLU A 175 6.34 16.07 2.77
N ASP A 176 6.79 15.85 1.53
CA ASP A 176 6.04 15.11 0.52
C ASP A 176 6.11 13.59 0.75
N LEU A 177 7.08 13.12 1.55
CA LEU A 177 7.32 11.70 1.77
C LEU A 177 6.31 11.13 2.78
N VAL A 178 5.50 10.17 2.32
CA VAL A 178 4.47 9.56 3.14
C VAL A 178 4.64 8.04 3.13
N LEU A 179 4.71 7.46 4.33
CA LEU A 179 4.75 6.02 4.50
C LEU A 179 3.44 5.38 4.03
N GLY A 180 3.54 4.40 3.14
CA GLY A 180 2.43 3.68 2.54
C GLY A 180 2.45 2.18 2.84
N ALA A 181 1.34 1.51 2.56
CA ALA A 181 1.24 0.06 2.62
C ALA A 181 1.79 -0.59 1.33
N ARG A 182 2.00 -1.91 1.35
CA ARG A 182 2.44 -2.70 0.19
C ARG A 182 1.57 -2.50 -1.06
N TYR A 183 0.27 -2.34 -0.88
CA TYR A 183 -0.69 -2.12 -1.97
C TYR A 183 -1.24 -0.69 -1.90
N HIS A 184 -1.20 0.00 -3.04
CA HIS A 184 -1.75 1.35 -3.20
C HIS A 184 -2.98 1.33 -4.10
N ASN A 185 -3.88 2.31 -3.94
CA ASN A 185 -5.08 2.48 -4.79
C ASN A 185 -6.14 1.36 -4.65
N LEU A 186 -6.64 1.11 -3.43
CA LEU A 186 -7.60 0.04 -3.11
C LEU A 186 -9.05 0.28 -3.61
N SER A 187 -9.27 1.29 -4.46
CA SER A 187 -10.61 1.66 -4.96
C SER A 187 -11.32 0.55 -5.74
N GLY A 188 -10.57 -0.40 -6.33
CA GLY A 188 -11.13 -1.55 -7.06
C GLY A 188 -11.52 -2.76 -6.21
N LEU A 189 -11.26 -2.77 -4.89
CA LEU A 189 -11.66 -3.90 -4.02
C LEU A 189 -13.15 -4.29 -4.11
N PRO A 190 -14.11 -3.35 -4.23
CA PRO A 190 -15.52 -3.70 -4.37
C PRO A 190 -15.88 -4.46 -5.65
N GLU A 191 -15.03 -4.39 -6.69
CA GLU A 191 -15.26 -5.07 -7.98
C GLU A 191 -14.90 -6.56 -7.94
N VAL A 192 -14.13 -6.98 -6.92
CA VAL A 192 -13.87 -8.39 -6.66
C VAL A 192 -15.18 -9.04 -6.26
N ARG A 193 -15.85 -9.64 -7.25
CA ARG A 193 -17.11 -10.35 -7.01
C ARG A 193 -16.83 -11.46 -5.99
N PRO A 194 -17.53 -11.50 -4.85
CA PRO A 194 -17.42 -12.64 -3.96
C PRO A 194 -17.87 -13.86 -4.77
N ILE A 195 -16.95 -14.79 -5.00
CA ILE A 195 -17.24 -16.07 -5.62
C ILE A 195 -18.06 -16.82 -4.57
N ARG A 196 -19.39 -16.70 -4.65
CA ARG A 196 -20.29 -17.14 -3.59
C ARG A 196 -20.16 -18.66 -3.37
N PRO A 197 -19.61 -19.13 -2.25
CA PRO A 197 -19.94 -20.46 -1.76
C PRO A 197 -21.26 -20.28 -1.03
N HIS A 198 -22.38 -20.60 -1.70
CA HIS A 198 -23.75 -20.69 -1.15
C HIS A 198 -23.94 -20.00 0.22
N LEU A 199 -23.91 -18.67 0.28
CA LEU A 199 -24.21 -17.96 1.52
C LEU A 199 -25.73 -17.99 1.73
N PRO A 200 -26.27 -18.59 2.82
CA PRO A 200 -27.67 -18.39 3.17
C PRO A 200 -27.91 -16.89 3.37
N GLY A 201 -29.01 -16.40 2.79
CA GLY A 201 -29.27 -14.98 2.53
C GLY A 201 -28.97 -14.06 3.72
N VAL A 202 -27.88 -13.30 3.62
CA VAL A 202 -27.68 -12.12 4.45
C VAL A 202 -28.63 -11.06 3.90
N ALA A 203 -29.67 -10.74 4.66
CA ALA A 203 -30.55 -9.63 4.35
C ALA A 203 -29.71 -8.36 4.29
N THR A 204 -29.69 -7.71 3.13
CA THR A 204 -29.15 -6.35 3.00
C THR A 204 -29.92 -5.44 3.97
N PRO A 205 -29.25 -4.69 4.86
CA PRO A 205 -29.94 -3.74 5.71
C PRO A 205 -30.61 -2.71 4.80
N THR A 206 -31.94 -2.69 4.80
CA THR A 206 -32.68 -1.61 4.16
C THR A 206 -32.34 -0.32 4.90
N PRO A 207 -31.96 0.76 4.20
CA PRO A 207 -31.77 2.06 4.83
C PRO A 207 -33.06 2.45 5.56
N PRO A 208 -32.97 3.07 6.75
CA PRO A 208 -34.15 3.47 7.50
C PRO A 208 -35.01 4.40 6.64
N ASP A 209 -36.27 4.03 6.47
CA ASP A 209 -37.24 4.81 5.70
C ASP A 209 -37.46 6.15 6.40
N THR A 210 -37.01 7.25 5.78
CA THR A 210 -37.12 8.61 6.34
C THR A 210 -38.52 9.22 6.16
N ARG A 211 -39.56 8.41 5.92
CA ARG A 211 -40.93 8.89 5.68
C ARG A 211 -41.92 8.68 6.82
N ASP A 212 -41.46 8.64 8.07
CA ASP A 212 -42.38 8.81 9.20
C ASP A 212 -41.93 9.92 10.14
N ARG A 213 -42.15 11.17 9.69
CA ARG A 213 -42.23 12.35 10.55
C ARG A 213 -43.69 12.77 10.68
N SER A 214 -44.45 11.97 11.41
CA SER A 214 -45.81 12.32 11.83
C SER A 214 -46.08 11.83 13.24
N VAL A 215 -45.52 12.52 14.25
CA VAL A 215 -46.09 12.50 15.60
C VAL A 215 -46.21 13.94 16.11
N ALA A 216 -47.44 14.44 15.95
CA ALA A 216 -48.19 15.40 16.73
C ALA A 216 -47.44 16.37 17.67
N LEU A 217 -47.59 17.67 17.37
CA LEU A 217 -47.78 18.69 18.40
C LEU A 217 -48.96 18.31 19.30
N GLY A 218 -48.78 18.38 20.63
CA GLY A 218 -49.89 18.20 21.56
C GLY A 218 -49.54 18.28 23.04
N VAL A 219 -49.51 19.53 23.53
CA VAL A 219 -49.93 19.99 24.88
C VAL A 219 -49.10 19.57 26.11
N GLY A 220 -48.61 20.57 26.85
CA GLY A 220 -47.88 20.41 28.10
C GLY A 220 -48.75 20.17 29.34
N GLY A 221 -48.09 19.95 30.47
CA GLY A 221 -48.69 20.10 31.80
C GLY A 221 -48.29 19.04 32.86
N HIS A 222 -47.16 19.29 33.52
CA HIS A 222 -46.93 19.13 34.98
C HIS A 222 -46.95 17.77 35.74
N CYS A 223 -45.99 17.72 36.69
CA CYS A 223 -45.83 16.88 37.90
C CYS A 223 -45.43 15.40 37.71
N GLY A 224 -44.47 14.81 38.43
CA GLY A 224 -43.61 15.25 39.53
C GLY A 224 -42.75 14.06 40.02
N SER A 225 -41.63 14.40 40.67
CA SER A 225 -40.79 13.61 41.61
C SER A 225 -40.50 12.11 41.35
N GLY A 226 -39.22 11.77 41.23
CA GLY A 226 -38.73 10.41 41.44
C GLY A 226 -37.26 10.20 41.07
N ASN A 227 -36.33 10.60 41.94
CA ASN A 227 -34.99 10.00 42.01
C ASN A 227 -35.17 8.62 42.69
N PRO A 228 -34.38 7.55 42.40
CA PRO A 228 -32.96 7.60 42.76
C PRO A 228 -31.98 6.70 41.97
N HIS A 229 -30.70 7.02 42.20
CA HIS A 229 -29.51 6.14 42.21
C HIS A 229 -28.79 5.74 40.91
N ALA A 230 -27.58 6.29 40.84
CA ALA A 230 -26.38 5.94 40.10
C ALA A 230 -25.92 4.47 40.22
N VAL A 231 -25.29 3.96 39.14
CA VAL A 231 -24.21 2.94 39.15
C VAL A 231 -23.35 3.11 37.86
N PRO A 232 -22.13 2.53 37.72
CA PRO A 232 -20.89 3.28 37.87
C PRO A 232 -19.94 3.19 36.64
N ILE A 233 -18.88 4.00 36.69
CA ILE A 233 -17.79 4.08 35.72
C ILE A 233 -16.82 2.89 35.93
N VAL A 234 -16.53 2.15 34.86
CA VAL A 234 -15.58 1.02 34.83
C VAL A 234 -14.14 1.54 34.77
N ARG A 235 -13.28 1.12 35.71
CA ARG A 235 -11.82 1.34 35.72
C ARG A 235 -11.09 0.07 35.21
N PRO A 236 -9.92 0.20 34.55
CA PRO A 236 -9.20 -0.92 33.97
C PRO A 236 -8.39 -1.72 35.00
N LEU A 237 -8.28 -3.04 34.74
CA LEU A 237 -7.61 -4.04 35.54
C LEU A 237 -6.08 -3.92 35.41
N ARG A 238 -5.38 -3.87 36.54
CA ARG A 238 -3.91 -4.00 36.65
C ARG A 238 -3.63 -5.09 37.67
N THR A 239 -3.04 -6.21 37.24
CA THR A 239 -2.70 -7.33 38.14
C THR A 239 -1.18 -7.55 38.18
N LEU A 240 -0.71 -7.76 39.41
CA LEU A 240 0.66 -7.81 39.88
C LEU A 240 1.38 -9.15 39.63
N LEU A 241 2.71 -9.03 39.42
CA LEU A 241 3.82 -9.77 40.05
C LEU A 241 3.56 -11.15 40.67
N GLY A 242 4.22 -12.17 40.10
CA GLY A 242 4.56 -13.42 40.79
C GLY A 242 6.07 -13.51 41.06
N ARG A 243 6.46 -13.62 42.33
CA ARG A 243 7.81 -13.95 42.78
C ARG A 243 7.98 -15.46 42.92
N GLY A 244 9.17 -15.96 42.54
CA GLY A 244 9.93 -16.86 43.41
C GLY A 244 10.31 -18.23 42.83
N ARG A 245 11.62 -18.46 42.67
CA ARG A 245 12.32 -19.64 43.20
C ARG A 245 13.84 -19.39 43.25
N ARG A 246 14.43 -19.70 44.41
CA ARG A 246 15.88 -19.65 44.71
C ARG A 246 16.57 -20.93 44.21
N GLY A 247 17.86 -20.83 43.87
CA GLY A 247 18.78 -21.96 43.58
C GLY A 247 19.16 -22.79 44.81
N PRO A 248 20.18 -23.67 44.73
CA PRO A 248 21.57 -23.20 44.94
C PRO A 248 22.72 -23.99 44.25
N GLY A 249 23.95 -23.43 44.32
CA GLY A 249 25.25 -24.12 44.19
C GLY A 249 26.18 -23.49 43.14
N ARG A 250 27.07 -22.53 43.48
CA ARG A 250 28.51 -22.69 43.89
C ARG A 250 29.28 -23.62 42.94
N SER A 251 30.43 -23.27 42.35
CA SER A 251 31.60 -22.52 42.85
C SER A 251 32.50 -22.13 41.66
N GLY A 252 33.01 -20.87 41.60
CA GLY A 252 34.44 -20.54 41.74
C GLY A 252 35.19 -20.64 40.40
N ASP A 253 36.22 -19.89 40.04
CA ASP A 253 36.95 -18.74 40.57
C ASP A 253 37.94 -18.37 39.45
N GLY A 254 38.45 -17.13 39.43
CA GLY A 254 39.63 -16.74 38.64
C GLY A 254 39.29 -16.03 37.32
N ALA A 255 39.20 -14.70 37.28
CA ALA A 255 40.30 -13.74 37.33
C ALA A 255 41.20 -13.78 36.07
N ASP A 256 41.04 -12.70 35.29
CA ASP A 256 42.13 -11.82 34.85
C ASP A 256 42.90 -12.15 33.55
N ARG A 257 42.98 -11.09 32.72
CA ARG A 257 44.04 -10.71 31.77
C ARG A 257 43.93 -11.13 30.30
N VAL A 258 43.54 -10.11 29.53
CA VAL A 258 44.08 -9.73 28.21
C VAL A 258 45.62 -9.76 28.24
N PRO A 259 46.29 -10.24 27.18
CA PRO A 259 47.15 -9.33 26.44
C PRO A 259 47.15 -9.51 24.91
N CYS A 260 47.71 -8.48 24.28
CA CYS A 260 47.84 -8.18 22.87
C CYS A 260 48.52 -9.24 21.98
N ARG A 261 48.20 -9.10 20.69
CA ARG A 261 48.86 -9.59 19.47
C ARG A 261 50.39 -9.75 19.53
N PRO A 262 50.93 -10.62 18.67
CA PRO A 262 51.93 -10.26 17.67
C PRO A 262 51.30 -9.83 16.33
#